data_AF-A0A177EHI1-F1
#
_entry.id   AF-A0A177EHI1-F1
#
_cell.length_a   1.000
_cell.length_b   1.000
_cell.length_c   1.000
_cell.angle_alpha   90.00
_cell.angle_beta   90.00
_cell.angle_gamma   90.00
#
_symmetry.space_group_name_H-M   'P 1'
#
loop_
_entity.id
_entity.type
_entity.pdbx_description
1 polymer ?
#
loop_
_entity_poly.entity_id
_entity_poly.type
_entity_poly.pdbx_seq_one_letter_code
_entity_poly.pdbx_strand_id
1 'polypeptide(L)'
;MISSCKAPSQARQIPSFLSKRLYVVLTVLLCNVLLFSASISDNDSIDADSDDYSLPVPLARSDSTDKTIEFFETYSAVPNYTHQKLVTDVDENGKVCIMKDQPELALALKNMVNNPPPIEPGIEFKALVLIGDAELRTTAPPSPEIDGHACRLAKRLAALLSTLNMVSIGSLTLEEFDICKQPAIPPKHSIQIYSHLIFKHVSYLFIQWFGTSTDLSISDPGLAITLDSCFNMTDLECLNSLTMIELSHILIRNIPGASERLTTCEIVRNNMVTNSITHETD
;
A
#
# COMPACT_ATOMS: atom_id res chain seq x y z
N MET A 1 42.26 45.17 -28.95
CA MET A 1 40.93 45.80 -29.09
C MET A 1 39.99 44.77 -29.67
N ILE A 2 38.98 44.41 -28.88
CA ILE A 2 38.18 43.20 -29.05
C ILE A 2 37.05 43.46 -30.08
N SER A 3 36.93 42.52 -31.02
CA SER A 3 35.91 42.47 -32.07
C SER A 3 34.56 42.01 -31.49
N SER A 4 33.50 42.73 -31.85
CA SER A 4 32.12 42.49 -31.46
C SER A 4 31.42 41.59 -32.50
N CYS A 5 31.06 40.37 -32.10
CA CYS A 5 30.11 39.53 -32.85
C CYS A 5 28.78 39.46 -32.07
N LYS A 6 27.72 40.03 -32.67
CA LYS A 6 26.31 39.87 -32.29
C LYS A 6 25.84 38.48 -32.74
N ALA A 7 25.23 37.70 -31.85
CA ALA A 7 24.49 36.48 -32.17
C ALA A 7 22.99 36.69 -31.90
N PRO A 8 22.09 36.04 -32.67
CA PRO A 8 20.64 36.22 -32.52
C PRO A 8 20.08 35.40 -31.35
N SER A 9 19.19 36.03 -30.58
CA SER A 9 18.37 35.40 -29.56
C SER A 9 17.30 34.50 -30.21
N GLN A 10 17.49 33.18 -30.14
CA GLN A 10 16.39 32.23 -30.28
C GLN A 10 16.03 31.70 -28.89
N ALA A 11 14.90 32.18 -28.37
CA ALA A 11 14.23 31.59 -27.23
C ALA A 11 13.72 30.21 -27.64
N ARG A 12 14.38 29.14 -27.15
CA ARG A 12 13.76 27.82 -27.10
C ARG A 12 12.69 27.85 -26.02
N GLN A 13 11.43 27.86 -26.44
CA GLN A 13 10.32 27.44 -25.60
C GLN A 13 10.58 26.01 -25.13
N ILE A 14 10.82 25.86 -23.84
CA ILE A 14 10.77 24.56 -23.16
C ILE A 14 9.27 24.26 -22.98
N PRO A 15 8.75 23.13 -23.50
CA PRO A 15 7.37 22.75 -23.21
C PRO A 15 7.26 22.47 -21.72
N SER A 16 6.39 23.23 -21.05
CA SER A 16 5.96 22.98 -19.68
C SER A 16 5.34 21.59 -19.61
N PHE A 17 6.09 20.63 -19.09
CA PHE A 17 5.56 19.32 -18.74
C PHE A 17 4.43 19.53 -17.73
N LEU A 18 3.24 19.09 -18.13
CA LEU A 18 2.02 19.02 -17.34
C LEU A 18 2.34 18.46 -15.94
N SER A 19 2.27 19.31 -14.92
CA SER A 19 2.20 18.82 -13.53
C SER A 19 0.90 18.03 -13.44
N LYS A 20 0.98 16.71 -13.34
CA LYS A 20 -0.18 15.87 -13.03
C LYS A 20 -0.68 16.30 -11.66
N ARG A 21 -1.76 17.07 -11.63
CA ARG A 21 -2.43 17.47 -10.39
C ARG A 21 -3.26 16.26 -9.95
N LEU A 22 -2.99 15.76 -8.74
CA LEU A 22 -3.78 14.73 -8.10
C LEU A 22 -5.15 15.33 -7.76
N TYR A 23 -6.24 14.75 -8.28
CA TYR A 23 -7.60 15.11 -7.91
C TYR A 23 -8.00 14.22 -6.75
N VAL A 24 -8.02 14.80 -5.55
CA VAL A 24 -8.41 14.09 -4.33
C VAL A 24 -9.84 14.48 -4.00
N VAL A 25 -10.72 13.51 -3.83
CA VAL A 25 -12.04 13.72 -3.23
C VAL A 25 -11.91 13.41 -1.74
N LEU A 26 -11.78 14.42 -0.89
CA LEU A 26 -11.73 14.20 0.56
C LEU A 26 -13.16 14.11 1.11
N THR A 27 -13.51 12.95 1.66
CA THR A 27 -14.66 12.82 2.57
C THR A 27 -14.09 12.61 3.96
N VAL A 28 -14.13 13.65 4.80
CA VAL A 28 -13.76 13.50 6.21
C VAL A 28 -14.95 12.91 6.95
N LEU A 29 -14.90 11.62 7.22
CA LEU A 29 -15.83 10.94 8.12
C LEU A 29 -15.34 11.15 9.55
N LEU A 30 -16.10 11.96 10.30
CA LEU A 30 -15.97 12.12 11.74
C LEU A 30 -16.38 10.81 12.41
N CYS A 31 -15.46 9.88 12.60
CA CYS A 31 -15.70 8.65 13.34
C CYS A 31 -14.87 8.69 14.61
N ASN A 32 -15.49 9.21 15.68
CA ASN A 32 -15.03 9.01 17.04
C ASN A 32 -14.72 7.52 17.27
N VAL A 33 -13.56 7.28 17.87
CA VAL A 33 -13.10 6.03 18.46
C VAL A 33 -14.26 5.20 18.99
N LEU A 34 -14.58 4.10 18.29
CA LEU A 34 -15.11 2.82 18.75
C LEU A 34 -15.60 2.07 17.50
N LEU A 35 -14.74 1.25 16.89
CA LEU A 35 -15.07 0.01 16.15
C LEU A 35 -13.84 -0.43 15.34
N PHE A 36 -12.97 -1.24 15.97
CA PHE A 36 -12.39 -2.47 15.40
C PHE A 36 -11.67 -3.23 16.53
N SER A 37 -12.47 -3.59 17.53
CA SER A 37 -12.21 -4.74 18.41
C SER A 37 -13.58 -5.24 18.89
N ALA A 38 -14.36 -5.78 17.96
CA ALA A 38 -15.58 -6.50 18.30
C ALA A 38 -15.49 -7.91 17.72
N SER A 39 -15.13 -8.82 18.62
CA SER A 39 -15.58 -10.21 18.59
C SER A 39 -17.09 -10.25 18.32
N ILE A 40 -17.49 -11.22 17.50
CA ILE A 40 -18.86 -11.70 17.27
C ILE A 40 -19.60 -11.91 18.61
N SER A 41 -20.87 -11.49 18.68
CA SER A 41 -21.94 -12.10 19.50
C SER A 41 -23.30 -11.42 19.26
N ASP A 42 -24.06 -12.01 18.33
CA ASP A 42 -25.50 -12.28 18.29
C ASP A 42 -26.60 -11.22 18.51
N ASN A 43 -27.60 -11.41 17.63
CA ASN A 43 -29.01 -11.06 17.68
C ASN A 43 -29.41 -9.65 17.26
N ASP A 44 -29.63 -9.51 15.95
CA ASP A 44 -30.93 -9.05 15.48
C ASP A 44 -31.31 -9.78 14.18
N SER A 45 -32.48 -10.41 14.20
CA SER A 45 -33.07 -11.17 13.10
C SER A 45 -33.49 -10.22 11.98
N ILE A 46 -32.63 -10.11 10.97
CA ILE A 46 -32.97 -9.54 9.66
C ILE A 46 -33.32 -10.70 8.75
N ASP A 47 -34.49 -10.64 8.14
CA ASP A 47 -34.99 -11.61 7.17
C ASP A 47 -33.96 -11.81 6.05
N ALA A 48 -33.44 -13.04 5.97
CA ALA A 48 -32.43 -13.48 5.04
C ALA A 48 -33.00 -13.52 3.62
N ASP A 49 -32.86 -12.41 2.90
CA ASP A 49 -32.78 -12.46 1.44
C ASP A 49 -31.49 -13.21 1.08
N SER A 50 -31.63 -14.18 0.19
CA SER A 50 -30.65 -15.22 -0.12
C SER A 50 -29.27 -14.65 -0.45
N ASP A 51 -28.35 -14.70 0.53
CA ASP A 51 -26.93 -14.62 0.25
C ASP A 51 -26.58 -15.80 -0.66
N ASP A 52 -26.24 -15.47 -1.89
CA ASP A 52 -25.63 -16.37 -2.86
C ASP A 52 -24.25 -16.77 -2.32
N TYR A 53 -24.24 -17.75 -1.40
CA TYR A 53 -23.03 -18.39 -0.88
C TYR A 53 -22.38 -19.18 -2.01
N SER A 54 -21.76 -18.45 -2.93
CA SER A 54 -20.85 -19.00 -3.91
C SER A 54 -19.76 -19.73 -3.14
N LEU A 55 -19.72 -21.06 -3.32
CA LEU A 55 -18.72 -21.89 -2.69
C LEU A 55 -17.33 -21.38 -3.10
N PRO A 56 -16.38 -21.29 -2.15
CA PRO A 56 -15.05 -20.81 -2.46
C PRO A 56 -14.44 -21.69 -3.57
N VAL A 57 -13.88 -21.04 -4.59
CA VAL A 57 -13.43 -21.74 -5.81
C VAL A 57 -11.99 -22.22 -5.60
N PRO A 58 -11.70 -23.53 -5.69
CA PRO A 58 -10.32 -24.01 -5.63
C PRO A 58 -9.57 -23.64 -6.91
N LEU A 59 -8.30 -23.23 -6.78
CA LEU A 59 -7.41 -23.04 -7.92
C LEU A 59 -6.89 -24.39 -8.42
N ALA A 60 -6.74 -24.49 -9.75
CA ALA A 60 -6.10 -25.65 -10.36
C ALA A 60 -4.65 -25.75 -9.85
N ARG A 61 -4.25 -26.91 -9.34
CA ARG A 61 -2.90 -27.12 -8.83
C ARG A 61 -1.86 -26.93 -9.93
N SER A 62 -0.79 -26.22 -9.61
CA SER A 62 0.36 -26.03 -10.46
C SER A 62 1.68 -26.26 -9.69
N ASP A 63 2.82 -26.18 -10.38
CA ASP A 63 4.15 -26.31 -9.77
C ASP A 63 4.46 -25.19 -8.74
N SER A 64 3.70 -24.09 -8.73
CA SER A 64 3.84 -23.00 -7.76
C SER A 64 2.98 -23.16 -6.50
N THR A 65 2.03 -24.09 -6.49
CA THR A 65 1.04 -24.18 -5.41
C THR A 65 1.70 -24.58 -4.08
N ASP A 66 2.51 -25.63 -4.08
CA ASP A 66 3.18 -26.11 -2.86
C ASP A 66 4.16 -25.06 -2.30
N LYS A 67 4.87 -24.35 -3.19
CA LYS A 67 5.79 -23.26 -2.81
C LYS A 67 5.06 -22.06 -2.23
N THR A 68 3.87 -21.76 -2.76
CA THR A 68 3.03 -20.68 -2.25
C THR A 68 2.54 -21.01 -0.85
N ILE A 69 2.05 -22.24 -0.63
CA ILE A 69 1.63 -22.72 0.70
C ILE A 69 2.79 -22.61 1.69
N GLU A 70 3.94 -23.20 1.36
CA GLU A 70 5.14 -23.18 2.22
C GLU A 70 5.59 -21.75 2.53
N PHE A 71 5.59 -20.86 1.52
CA PHE A 71 5.96 -19.47 1.69
C PHE A 71 5.06 -18.77 2.72
N PHE A 72 3.74 -18.84 2.54
CA PHE A 72 2.82 -18.18 3.47
C PHE A 72 2.88 -18.83 4.86
N GLU A 73 2.91 -20.16 4.98
CA GLU A 73 3.07 -20.83 6.29
C GLU A 73 4.35 -20.40 7.03
N THR A 74 5.42 -20.09 6.31
CA THR A 74 6.69 -19.67 6.89
C THR A 74 6.66 -18.23 7.39
N TYR A 75 6.03 -17.31 6.64
CA TYR A 75 6.16 -15.87 6.88
C TYR A 75 4.91 -15.19 7.42
N SER A 76 3.80 -15.91 7.55
CA SER A 76 2.54 -15.35 8.04
C SER A 76 2.37 -15.35 9.55
N ALA A 77 3.29 -15.99 10.28
CA ALA A 77 3.29 -16.07 11.74
C ALA A 77 3.65 -14.71 12.39
N VAL A 78 2.71 -13.76 12.36
CA VAL A 78 2.88 -12.41 12.92
C VAL A 78 2.10 -12.28 14.23
N PRO A 79 2.74 -12.01 15.38
CA PRO A 79 2.00 -11.75 16.62
C PRO A 79 0.93 -10.65 16.42
N ASN A 80 -0.30 -10.90 16.88
CA ASN A 80 -1.47 -10.00 16.87
C ASN A 80 -2.40 -9.99 15.63
N TYR A 81 -2.17 -10.83 14.61
CA TYR A 81 -3.10 -10.98 13.48
C TYR A 81 -3.94 -12.26 13.62
N THR A 82 -5.26 -12.22 13.50
CA THR A 82 -6.13 -13.38 13.80
C THR A 82 -6.37 -14.32 12.62
N HIS A 83 -6.06 -13.91 11.40
CA HIS A 83 -6.19 -14.71 10.18
C HIS A 83 -4.85 -14.75 9.46
N GLN A 84 -4.13 -15.87 9.58
CA GLN A 84 -2.72 -15.94 9.15
C GLN A 84 -2.44 -17.08 8.18
N LYS A 85 -3.39 -17.95 7.91
CA LYS A 85 -3.13 -19.09 7.05
C LYS A 85 -3.88 -18.96 5.74
N LEU A 86 -3.20 -19.29 4.64
CA LEU A 86 -3.87 -19.53 3.38
C LEU A 86 -4.98 -20.56 3.60
N VAL A 87 -6.16 -20.27 3.08
CA VAL A 87 -7.25 -21.22 3.01
C VAL A 87 -6.89 -22.22 1.94
N THR A 88 -6.79 -23.47 2.37
CA THR A 88 -6.53 -24.62 1.51
C THR A 88 -7.64 -25.64 1.70
N ASP A 89 -7.97 -26.37 0.64
CA ASP A 89 -8.88 -27.50 0.69
C ASP A 89 -8.21 -28.75 0.12
N VAL A 90 -8.90 -29.89 0.22
CA VAL A 90 -8.47 -31.16 -0.34
C VAL A 90 -9.40 -31.51 -1.48
N ASP A 91 -8.85 -31.62 -2.69
CA ASP A 91 -9.62 -32.01 -3.87
C ASP A 91 -10.15 -33.47 -3.78
N GLU A 92 -10.98 -33.85 -4.74
CA GLU A 92 -11.55 -35.21 -4.83
C GLU A 92 -10.48 -36.33 -4.90
N ASN A 93 -9.23 -35.99 -5.23
CA ASN A 93 -8.12 -36.91 -5.33
C ASN A 93 -7.25 -36.94 -4.05
N GLY A 94 -7.67 -36.27 -2.98
CA GLY A 94 -6.92 -36.20 -1.72
C GLY A 94 -5.73 -35.23 -1.75
N LYS A 95 -5.68 -34.32 -2.73
CA LYS A 95 -4.58 -33.35 -2.88
C LYS A 95 -4.95 -31.98 -2.34
N VAL A 96 -4.02 -31.37 -1.60
CA VAL A 96 -4.17 -29.99 -1.13
C VAL A 96 -4.18 -29.02 -2.32
N CYS A 97 -5.15 -28.11 -2.35
CA CYS A 97 -5.30 -27.00 -3.28
C CYS A 97 -5.43 -25.66 -2.53
N ILE A 98 -5.13 -24.55 -3.20
CA ILE A 98 -5.30 -23.19 -2.67
C ILE A 98 -6.69 -22.68 -3.07
N MET A 99 -7.44 -22.12 -2.13
CA MET A 99 -8.68 -21.45 -2.46
C MET A 99 -8.41 -20.11 -3.13
N LYS A 100 -9.19 -19.75 -4.15
CA LYS A 100 -9.02 -18.47 -4.85
C LYS A 100 -9.16 -17.30 -3.87
N ASP A 101 -10.24 -17.31 -3.09
CA ASP A 101 -10.57 -16.25 -2.15
C ASP A 101 -9.86 -16.45 -0.81
N GLN A 102 -8.96 -15.54 -0.50
CA GLN A 102 -8.19 -15.52 0.73
C GLN A 102 -8.72 -14.43 1.67
N PRO A 103 -8.81 -14.71 2.98
CA PRO A 103 -9.20 -13.72 3.98
C PRO A 103 -8.08 -12.69 4.15
N GLU A 104 -8.10 -11.96 5.27
CA GLU A 104 -6.97 -11.16 5.67
C GLU A 104 -5.74 -12.04 5.94
N LEU A 105 -4.57 -11.63 5.44
CA LEU A 105 -3.27 -12.24 5.70
C LEU A 105 -2.23 -11.18 6.02
N ALA A 106 -1.36 -11.48 6.98
CA ALA A 106 -0.23 -10.64 7.33
C ALA A 106 1.09 -11.35 7.04
N LEU A 107 2.10 -10.61 6.56
CA LEU A 107 3.45 -11.12 6.27
C LEU A 107 4.50 -10.22 6.90
N ALA A 108 5.41 -10.80 7.69
CA ALA A 108 6.55 -10.08 8.25
C ALA A 108 7.79 -10.15 7.33
N LEU A 109 8.27 -9.00 6.86
CA LEU A 109 9.39 -8.91 5.93
C LEU A 109 10.77 -8.99 6.62
N LYS A 110 10.84 -8.78 7.94
CA LYS A 110 12.08 -8.81 8.73
C LYS A 110 12.87 -10.10 8.54
N ASN A 111 12.20 -11.24 8.43
CA ASN A 111 12.83 -12.55 8.29
C ASN A 111 12.66 -13.17 6.90
N MET A 112 12.05 -12.43 5.97
CA MET A 112 11.78 -12.93 4.63
C MET A 112 13.07 -13.10 3.81
N VAL A 113 13.12 -14.17 3.01
CA VAL A 113 14.17 -14.34 1.99
C VAL A 113 14.16 -13.17 1.00
N ASN A 114 15.34 -12.84 0.46
CA ASN A 114 15.47 -11.70 -0.46
C ASN A 114 14.73 -11.88 -1.79
N ASN A 115 14.49 -13.13 -2.19
CA ASN A 115 13.78 -13.49 -3.42
C ASN A 115 12.70 -14.50 -3.03
N PRO A 116 11.47 -14.07 -2.71
CA PRO A 116 10.39 -14.99 -2.45
C PRO A 116 10.09 -15.85 -3.69
N PRO A 117 9.57 -17.08 -3.51
CA PRO A 117 9.13 -17.89 -4.65
C PRO A 117 7.98 -17.19 -5.39
N PRO A 118 7.74 -17.55 -6.66
CA PRO A 118 6.54 -17.11 -7.37
C PRO A 118 5.29 -17.52 -6.59
N ILE A 119 4.34 -16.59 -6.48
CA ILE A 119 3.02 -16.84 -5.88
C ILE A 119 2.08 -17.38 -6.96
N GLU A 120 1.23 -18.34 -6.60
CA GLU A 120 0.22 -18.89 -7.49
C GLU A 120 -0.64 -17.77 -8.10
N PRO A 121 -0.72 -17.67 -9.44
CA PRO A 121 -1.53 -16.64 -10.08
C PRO A 121 -3.02 -16.85 -9.84
N GLY A 122 -3.77 -15.76 -9.80
CA GLY A 122 -5.23 -15.79 -9.64
C GLY A 122 -5.72 -15.90 -8.19
N ILE A 123 -4.82 -15.90 -7.19
CA ILE A 123 -5.22 -15.70 -5.79
C ILE A 123 -5.80 -14.29 -5.64
N GLU A 124 -6.89 -14.19 -4.87
CA GLU A 124 -7.56 -12.93 -4.53
C GLU A 124 -7.53 -12.75 -3.00
N PHE A 125 -6.78 -11.77 -2.52
CA PHE A 125 -6.70 -11.45 -1.10
C PHE A 125 -7.74 -10.40 -0.74
N LYS A 126 -8.63 -10.68 0.22
CA LYS A 126 -9.51 -9.64 0.78
C LYS A 126 -8.69 -8.52 1.42
N ALA A 127 -7.67 -8.89 2.19
CA ALA A 127 -6.70 -7.96 2.75
C ALA A 127 -5.32 -8.60 2.84
N LEU A 128 -4.28 -7.84 2.51
CA LEU A 128 -2.88 -8.23 2.65
C LEU A 128 -2.15 -7.16 3.45
N VAL A 129 -1.55 -7.56 4.58
CA VAL A 129 -0.76 -6.69 5.45
C VAL A 129 0.71 -7.08 5.30
N LEU A 130 1.53 -6.15 4.83
CA LEU A 130 2.98 -6.31 4.73
C LEU A 130 3.63 -5.49 5.83
N ILE A 131 4.35 -6.17 6.71
CA ILE A 131 4.92 -5.58 7.92
C ILE A 131 6.43 -5.52 7.78
N GLY A 132 6.97 -4.32 7.91
CA GLY A 132 8.39 -4.03 7.88
C GLY A 132 9.10 -4.46 9.17
N ASP A 133 9.81 -3.53 9.79
CA ASP A 133 10.50 -3.77 11.05
C ASP A 133 10.33 -2.56 11.98
N ALA A 134 9.51 -2.73 13.02
CA ALA A 134 9.24 -1.68 14.00
C ALA A 134 10.51 -1.22 14.74
N GLU A 135 11.57 -2.06 14.80
CA GLU A 135 12.84 -1.68 15.42
C GLU A 135 13.59 -0.59 14.63
N LEU A 136 13.21 -0.34 13.37
CA LEU A 136 13.75 0.78 12.60
C LEU A 136 13.29 2.15 13.10
N ARG A 137 12.28 2.20 13.97
CA ARG A 137 11.79 3.44 14.61
C ARG A 137 12.80 3.93 15.66
N THR A 138 14.00 4.27 15.22
CA THR A 138 15.03 4.79 16.11
C THR A 138 15.02 6.30 16.06
N THR A 139 14.95 6.95 17.23
CA THR A 139 15.30 8.38 17.37
C THR A 139 16.82 8.61 17.26
N ALA A 140 17.58 7.54 17.03
CA ALA A 140 19.02 7.58 16.87
C ALA A 140 19.39 8.26 15.54
N PRO A 141 20.51 8.99 15.50
CA PRO A 141 21.00 9.57 14.26
C PRO A 141 21.26 8.48 13.20
N PRO A 142 21.06 8.79 11.91
CA PRO A 142 21.23 7.83 10.84
C PRO A 142 22.62 7.19 10.91
N SER A 143 22.65 5.87 11.01
CA SER A 143 23.86 5.07 10.99
C SER A 143 23.92 4.23 9.71
N PRO A 144 25.12 3.87 9.22
CA PRO A 144 25.24 2.98 8.06
C PRO A 144 24.54 1.63 8.23
N GLU A 145 24.39 1.16 9.48
CA GLU A 145 23.73 -0.09 9.81
C GLU A 145 22.20 0.02 9.63
N ILE A 146 21.61 1.12 10.11
CA ILE A 146 20.18 1.43 9.94
C ILE A 146 19.86 1.60 8.46
N ASP A 147 20.67 2.38 7.74
CA ASP A 147 20.53 2.60 6.29
C ASP A 147 20.64 1.27 5.53
N GLY A 148 21.61 0.43 5.89
CA GLY A 148 21.78 -0.90 5.30
C GLY A 148 20.59 -1.82 5.58
N HIS A 149 19.98 -1.71 6.76
CA HIS A 149 18.79 -2.48 7.12
C HIS A 149 17.56 -2.04 6.32
N ALA A 150 17.28 -0.74 6.27
CA ALA A 150 16.21 -0.16 5.46
C ALA A 150 16.34 -0.55 3.97
N CYS A 151 17.56 -0.52 3.41
CA CYS A 151 17.80 -0.96 2.03
C CYS A 151 17.49 -2.45 1.81
N ARG A 152 17.83 -3.33 2.78
CA ARG A 152 17.50 -4.76 2.70
C ARG A 152 15.99 -4.99 2.74
N LEU A 153 15.29 -4.27 3.61
CA LEU A 153 13.85 -4.38 3.76
C LEU A 153 13.14 -3.93 2.48
N ALA A 154 13.53 -2.78 1.92
CA ALA A 154 13.01 -2.27 0.65
C ALA A 154 13.25 -3.25 -0.51
N LYS A 155 14.44 -3.89 -0.56
CA LYS A 155 14.74 -4.90 -1.57
C LYS A 155 13.83 -6.13 -1.46
N ARG A 156 13.56 -6.61 -0.24
CA ARG A 156 12.63 -7.73 0.00
C ARG A 156 11.21 -7.36 -0.38
N LEU A 157 10.75 -6.16 0.00
CA LEU A 157 9.44 -5.67 -0.38
C LEU A 157 9.30 -5.58 -1.90
N ALA A 158 10.28 -4.99 -2.59
CA ALA A 158 10.26 -4.91 -4.05
C ALA A 158 10.19 -6.29 -4.71
N ALA A 159 10.99 -7.25 -4.23
CA ALA A 159 10.96 -8.62 -4.72
C ALA A 159 9.60 -9.27 -4.46
N LEU A 160 9.01 -9.09 -3.27
CA LEU A 160 7.67 -9.59 -2.96
C LEU A 160 6.60 -8.97 -3.87
N LEU A 161 6.58 -7.64 -4.00
CA LEU A 161 5.63 -6.95 -4.88
C LEU A 161 5.74 -7.45 -6.33
N SER A 162 6.94 -7.77 -6.80
CA SER A 162 7.14 -8.35 -8.14
C SER A 162 6.50 -9.73 -8.30
N THR A 163 6.43 -10.53 -7.23
CA THR A 163 5.76 -11.84 -7.23
C THR A 163 4.24 -11.73 -7.09
N LEU A 164 3.73 -10.57 -6.68
CA LEU A 164 2.30 -10.29 -6.52
C LEU A 164 1.66 -9.66 -7.77
N ASN A 165 2.36 -9.65 -8.91
CA ASN A 165 1.87 -9.00 -10.13
C ASN A 165 0.68 -9.70 -10.81
N MET A 166 0.39 -10.95 -10.44
CA MET A 166 -0.72 -11.75 -10.97
C MET A 166 -1.77 -12.12 -9.90
N VAL A 167 -1.74 -11.43 -8.76
CA VAL A 167 -2.77 -11.55 -7.72
C VAL A 167 -3.58 -10.26 -7.62
N SER A 168 -4.81 -10.37 -7.15
CA SER A 168 -5.66 -9.21 -6.87
C SER A 168 -5.78 -9.02 -5.36
N ILE A 169 -5.70 -7.77 -4.91
CA ILE A 169 -5.70 -7.43 -3.47
C ILE A 169 -6.80 -6.41 -3.20
N GLY A 170 -7.68 -6.69 -2.25
CA GLY A 170 -8.73 -5.75 -1.85
C GLY A 170 -8.14 -4.59 -1.10
N SER A 171 -7.61 -4.88 0.08
CA SER A 171 -6.90 -3.91 0.91
C SER A 171 -5.42 -4.28 1.04
N LEU A 172 -4.51 -3.39 0.64
CA LEU A 172 -3.08 -3.53 0.90
C LEU A 172 -2.67 -2.60 2.04
N THR A 173 -2.18 -3.16 3.14
CA THR A 173 -1.61 -2.40 4.25
C THR A 173 -0.10 -2.54 4.25
N LEU A 174 0.61 -1.42 4.27
CA LEU A 174 2.06 -1.33 4.45
C LEU A 174 2.33 -0.73 5.83
N GLU A 175 2.84 -1.57 6.74
CA GLU A 175 3.05 -1.21 8.14
C GLU A 175 4.54 -1.25 8.53
N GLU A 176 5.00 -0.37 9.41
CA GLU A 176 6.37 -0.38 9.98
C GLU A 176 7.51 -0.17 8.97
N PHE A 177 7.34 0.78 8.04
CA PHE A 177 8.38 1.17 7.08
C PHE A 177 8.91 2.58 7.35
N ASP A 178 9.79 2.69 8.34
CA ASP A 178 10.52 3.91 8.64
C ASP A 178 11.89 3.89 7.95
N ILE A 179 12.06 4.73 6.92
CA ILE A 179 13.32 4.86 6.19
C ILE A 179 13.84 6.30 6.31
N CYS A 180 15.11 6.44 6.70
CA CYS A 180 15.77 7.74 6.80
C CYS A 180 16.35 8.20 5.45
N LYS A 181 16.49 7.28 4.50
CA LYS A 181 17.10 7.51 3.19
C LYS A 181 16.40 6.66 2.13
N GLN A 182 16.13 7.26 0.98
CA GLN A 182 15.52 6.56 -0.14
C GLN A 182 16.45 5.45 -0.67
N PRO A 183 15.98 4.18 -0.69
CA PRO A 183 16.70 3.07 -1.30
C PRO A 183 16.84 3.27 -2.80
N ALA A 184 17.69 2.46 -3.43
CA ALA A 184 17.71 2.36 -4.88
C ALA A 184 16.32 1.96 -5.40
N ILE A 185 15.86 2.66 -6.45
CA ILE A 185 14.55 2.40 -7.06
C ILE A 185 14.67 1.13 -7.90
N PRO A 186 13.92 0.06 -7.59
CA PRO A 186 13.89 -1.16 -8.40
C PRO A 186 13.15 -0.91 -9.73
N PRO A 187 13.20 -1.86 -10.69
CA PRO A 187 12.28 -1.87 -11.82
C PRO A 187 10.83 -1.74 -11.32
N LYS A 188 10.01 -1.00 -12.07
CA LYS A 188 8.62 -0.79 -11.67
C LYS A 188 7.82 -2.09 -11.79
N HIS A 189 7.04 -2.42 -10.77
CA HIS A 189 6.18 -3.60 -10.76
C HIS A 189 4.71 -3.20 -10.64
N SER A 190 3.84 -3.77 -11.46
CA SER A 190 2.41 -3.51 -11.40
C SER A 190 1.75 -4.36 -10.33
N ILE A 191 0.85 -3.77 -9.57
CA ILE A 191 0.03 -4.44 -8.56
C ILE A 191 -1.41 -3.99 -8.70
N GLN A 192 -2.35 -4.93 -8.58
CA GLN A 192 -3.77 -4.64 -8.66
C GLN A 192 -4.37 -4.56 -7.26
N ILE A 193 -4.77 -3.35 -6.87
CA ILE A 193 -5.48 -3.08 -5.62
C ILE A 193 -6.89 -2.57 -5.97
N TYR A 194 -7.94 -3.21 -5.45
CA TYR A 194 -9.31 -2.86 -5.86
C TYR A 194 -10.10 -2.06 -4.82
N SER A 195 -9.59 -1.85 -3.60
CA SER A 195 -10.34 -1.14 -2.56
C SER A 195 -9.53 -0.12 -1.76
N HIS A 196 -8.53 -0.57 -0.99
CA HIS A 196 -7.81 0.30 -0.04
C HIS A 196 -6.29 0.13 -0.13
N LEU A 197 -5.56 1.25 -0.08
CA LEU A 197 -4.13 1.30 0.16
C LEU A 197 -3.87 2.03 1.48
N ILE A 198 -3.36 1.30 2.46
CA ILE A 198 -3.17 1.78 3.83
C ILE A 198 -1.68 1.88 4.11
N PHE A 199 -1.23 3.06 4.48
CA PHE A 199 0.11 3.32 4.99
C PHE A 199 0.00 3.55 6.49
N LYS A 200 0.61 2.66 7.28
CA LYS A 200 0.54 2.71 8.73
C LYS A 200 1.92 2.75 9.33
N HIS A 201 2.23 3.74 10.15
CA HIS A 201 3.56 3.87 10.76
C HIS A 201 4.70 3.85 9.73
N VAL A 202 4.52 4.57 8.63
CA VAL A 202 5.55 4.68 7.57
C VAL A 202 6.09 6.09 7.48
N SER A 203 7.33 6.21 7.00
CA SER A 203 7.95 7.50 6.68
C SER A 203 7.45 8.07 5.35
N TYR A 204 7.45 9.40 5.18
CA TYR A 204 7.10 10.03 3.90
C TYR A 204 8.03 9.58 2.74
N LEU A 205 9.32 9.36 3.04
CA LEU A 205 10.31 8.86 2.08
C LEU A 205 9.95 7.46 1.58
N PHE A 206 9.40 6.62 2.46
CA PHE A 206 8.92 5.30 2.05
C PHE A 206 7.77 5.40 1.07
N ILE A 207 6.79 6.28 1.33
CA ILE A 207 5.66 6.50 0.43
C ILE A 207 6.15 6.95 -0.96
N GLN A 208 7.10 7.88 -1.00
CA GLN A 208 7.72 8.31 -2.26
C GLN A 208 8.42 7.15 -2.99
N TRP A 209 9.25 6.40 -2.28
CA TRP A 209 9.93 5.24 -2.84
C TRP A 209 8.92 4.22 -3.40
N PHE A 210 7.89 3.88 -2.63
CA PHE A 210 6.85 2.94 -3.03
C PHE A 210 6.12 3.41 -4.29
N GLY A 211 5.72 4.68 -4.36
CA GLY A 211 5.07 5.23 -5.55
C GLY A 211 5.97 5.20 -6.79
N THR A 212 7.28 5.38 -6.63
CA THR A 212 8.23 5.24 -7.73
C THR A 212 8.50 3.79 -8.14
N SER A 213 8.45 2.84 -7.20
CA SER A 213 8.72 1.42 -7.45
C SER A 213 7.51 0.63 -7.92
N THR A 214 6.30 1.14 -7.69
CA THR A 214 5.06 0.39 -7.85
C THR A 214 4.14 1.08 -8.85
N ASP A 215 3.62 0.32 -9.81
CA ASP A 215 2.65 0.80 -10.78
C ASP A 215 1.23 0.45 -10.37
N LEU A 216 0.49 1.47 -9.93
CA LEU A 216 -0.92 1.35 -9.54
C LEU A 216 -1.88 1.66 -10.69
N SER A 217 -1.37 1.77 -11.93
CA SER A 217 -2.20 2.13 -13.10
C SER A 217 -3.27 1.08 -13.46
N ILE A 218 -3.08 -0.17 -13.03
CA ILE A 218 -4.00 -1.30 -13.24
C ILE A 218 -4.97 -1.52 -12.07
N SER A 219 -4.85 -0.71 -11.01
CA SER A 219 -5.77 -0.76 -9.87
C SER A 219 -7.13 -0.17 -10.24
N ASP A 220 -8.18 -0.57 -9.53
CA ASP A 220 -9.54 -0.14 -9.85
C ASP A 220 -9.71 1.38 -9.67
N PRO A 221 -10.57 2.01 -10.49
CA PRO A 221 -10.90 3.41 -10.31
C PRO A 221 -11.58 3.59 -8.95
N GLY A 222 -11.16 4.61 -8.19
CA GLY A 222 -11.71 4.89 -6.87
C GLY A 222 -10.97 4.21 -5.72
N LEU A 223 -9.69 3.88 -5.89
CA LEU A 223 -8.83 3.44 -4.79
C LEU A 223 -8.87 4.46 -3.63
N ALA A 224 -9.04 3.96 -2.41
CA ALA A 224 -8.99 4.76 -1.20
C ALA A 224 -7.61 4.69 -0.56
N ILE A 225 -7.09 5.82 -0.08
CA ILE A 225 -5.82 5.87 0.65
C ILE A 225 -6.06 6.19 2.12
N THR A 226 -5.42 5.45 3.02
CA THR A 226 -5.36 5.81 4.44
C THR A 226 -3.92 6.04 4.86
N LEU A 227 -3.68 7.17 5.52
CA LEU A 227 -2.42 7.49 6.20
C LEU A 227 -2.69 7.44 7.70
N ASP A 228 -2.14 6.44 8.38
CA ASP A 228 -2.33 6.24 9.82
C ASP A 228 -0.99 6.31 10.54
N SER A 229 -0.83 7.31 11.40
CA SER A 229 0.34 7.44 12.27
C SER A 229 1.66 7.50 11.48
N CYS A 230 1.63 8.08 10.27
CA CYS A 230 2.80 8.25 9.42
C CYS A 230 3.78 9.29 10.01
N PHE A 231 5.08 9.03 9.88
CA PHE A 231 6.13 9.82 10.53
C PHE A 231 6.76 10.84 9.57
N ASN A 232 7.23 11.96 10.15
CA ASN A 232 7.98 13.01 9.46
C ASN A 232 7.26 13.59 8.22
N MET A 233 5.93 13.50 8.21
CA MET A 233 5.09 13.95 7.11
C MET A 233 4.64 15.38 7.36
N THR A 234 5.11 16.32 6.55
CA THR A 234 4.76 17.76 6.66
C THR A 234 3.72 18.20 5.64
N ASP A 235 3.57 17.47 4.56
CA ASP A 235 2.68 17.71 3.44
C ASP A 235 2.28 16.37 2.79
N LEU A 236 1.38 16.43 1.81
CA LEU A 236 0.92 15.27 1.04
C LEU A 236 1.63 15.12 -0.31
N GLU A 237 2.71 15.86 -0.58
CA GLU A 237 3.36 15.82 -1.90
C GLU A 237 3.96 14.45 -2.20
N CYS A 238 4.32 13.67 -1.18
CA CYS A 238 4.77 12.30 -1.36
C CYS A 238 3.76 11.42 -2.11
N LEU A 239 2.45 11.71 -2.01
CA LEU A 239 1.40 10.98 -2.72
C LEU A 239 1.41 11.24 -4.22
N ASN A 240 2.03 12.33 -4.70
CA ASN A 240 2.17 12.59 -6.15
C ASN A 240 3.02 11.53 -6.85
N SER A 241 3.84 10.78 -6.11
CA SER A 241 4.62 9.66 -6.63
C SER A 241 3.76 8.44 -6.95
N LEU A 242 2.58 8.30 -6.33
CA LEU A 242 1.67 7.19 -6.57
C LEU A 242 1.04 7.41 -7.95
N THR A 243 1.42 6.60 -8.93
CA THR A 243 0.95 6.74 -10.33
C THR A 243 -0.47 6.18 -10.51
N MET A 244 -1.44 6.76 -9.81
CA MET A 244 -2.85 6.34 -9.84
C MET A 244 -3.65 7.24 -10.78
N ILE A 245 -4.74 6.69 -11.30
CA ILE A 245 -5.62 7.36 -12.26
C ILE A 245 -6.71 8.15 -11.52
N GLU A 246 -7.30 7.58 -10.47
CA GLU A 246 -8.43 8.17 -9.74
C GLU A 246 -8.49 7.67 -8.29
N LEU A 247 -8.67 8.60 -7.34
CA LEU A 247 -8.84 8.31 -5.91
C LEU A 247 -10.28 8.56 -5.48
N SER A 248 -10.86 7.65 -4.70
CA SER A 248 -12.18 7.88 -4.10
C SER A 248 -12.10 8.77 -2.87
N HIS A 249 -11.14 8.50 -1.99
CA HIS A 249 -10.88 9.31 -0.80
C HIS A 249 -9.48 9.12 -0.22
N ILE A 250 -9.07 10.12 0.55
CA ILE A 250 -7.89 10.06 1.42
C ILE A 250 -8.36 10.21 2.85
N LEU A 251 -7.91 9.31 3.73
CA LEU A 251 -8.15 9.37 5.15
C LEU A 251 -6.82 9.59 5.86
N ILE A 252 -6.79 10.52 6.82
CA ILE A 252 -5.60 10.86 7.58
C ILE A 252 -5.92 10.69 9.06
N ARG A 253 -5.12 9.89 9.77
CA ARG A 253 -5.28 9.58 11.19
C ARG A 253 -3.94 9.72 11.90
N ASN A 254 -3.97 10.26 13.11
CA ASN A 254 -2.86 10.22 14.07
C ASN A 254 -1.50 10.73 13.55
N ILE A 255 -1.47 11.65 12.56
CA ILE A 255 -0.20 12.19 12.06
C ILE A 255 0.32 13.26 13.04
N PRO A 256 1.50 13.05 13.66
CA PRO A 256 2.04 14.02 14.62
C PRO A 256 2.33 15.37 13.96
N GLY A 257 1.77 16.46 14.50
CA GLY A 257 2.00 17.82 13.99
C GLY A 257 1.26 18.18 12.70
N ALA A 258 0.33 17.33 12.25
CA ALA A 258 -0.47 17.57 11.04
C ALA A 258 -1.42 18.78 11.14
N SER A 259 -1.92 19.08 12.34
CA SER A 259 -2.97 20.09 12.56
C SER A 259 -2.56 21.51 12.16
N GLU A 260 -1.26 21.83 12.21
CA GLU A 260 -0.75 23.15 11.84
C GLU A 260 -0.24 23.22 10.39
N ARG A 261 0.17 22.08 9.81
CA ARG A 261 0.96 22.05 8.55
C ARG A 261 0.24 21.46 7.35
N LEU A 262 -0.72 20.56 7.53
CA LEU A 262 -1.51 19.99 6.42
C LEU A 262 -2.65 20.90 5.95
N THR A 263 -2.71 22.14 6.44
CA THR A 263 -3.76 23.14 6.15
C THR A 263 -3.78 23.65 4.70
N THR A 264 -2.82 23.25 3.87
CA THR A 264 -2.63 23.74 2.48
C THR A 264 -3.11 22.78 1.39
N CYS A 265 -3.69 21.60 1.71
CA CYS A 265 -4.17 20.74 0.63
C CYS A 265 -5.51 21.24 0.08
N GLU A 266 -5.50 21.59 -1.20
CA GLU A 266 -6.67 21.96 -1.96
C GLU A 266 -7.29 20.71 -2.61
N ILE A 267 -8.56 20.47 -2.32
CA ILE A 267 -9.35 19.40 -2.96
C ILE A 267 -9.77 19.95 -4.32
N VAL A 268 -9.20 19.43 -5.40
CA VAL A 268 -9.66 19.78 -6.75
C VAL A 268 -10.62 18.70 -7.24
N ARG A 269 -11.87 19.08 -7.53
CA ARG A 269 -12.89 18.24 -8.19
C ARG A 269 -13.22 18.84 -9.55
N ASN A 270 -13.12 18.08 -10.64
CA ASN A 270 -13.51 18.54 -11.99
C ASN A 270 -12.92 19.93 -12.36
N ASN A 271 -11.65 20.18 -12.04
CA ASN A 271 -10.97 21.48 -12.20
C ASN A 271 -11.49 22.64 -11.30
N MET A 272 -12.28 22.35 -10.27
CA MET A 272 -12.74 23.33 -9.28
C MET A 272 -12.14 23.03 -7.91
N VAL A 273 -11.58 24.06 -7.26
CA VAL A 273 -11.05 23.97 -5.89
C VAL A 273 -12.20 24.04 -4.89
N THR A 274 -12.36 23.00 -4.07
CA THR A 274 -13.28 22.98 -2.91
C THR A 274 -12.46 23.05 -1.63
N ASN A 275 -12.78 24.00 -0.75
CA ASN A 275 -11.97 24.28 0.44
C ASN A 275 -12.21 23.32 1.62
N SER A 276 -11.14 23.22 2.41
CA SER A 276 -10.96 22.72 3.79
C SER A 276 -11.00 21.22 4.05
N ILE A 277 -9.82 20.68 4.31
CA ILE A 277 -9.60 19.51 5.17
C ILE A 277 -10.15 19.83 6.56
N THR A 278 -11.08 19.03 7.08
CA THR A 278 -11.41 19.03 8.50
C THR A 278 -10.44 18.13 9.24
N HIS A 279 -9.74 18.70 10.22
CA HIS A 279 -8.82 17.98 11.10
C HIS A 279 -9.61 17.50 12.33
N GLU A 280 -9.64 16.20 12.59
CA GLU A 280 -10.03 15.68 13.91
C GLU A 280 -8.80 15.53 14.78
N THR A 281 -8.92 16.00 16.02
CA THR A 281 -8.00 15.70 17.11
C THR A 281 -8.80 14.85 18.09
N ASP A 282 -8.38 13.61 18.31
CA ASP A 282 -8.82 12.81 19.46
C ASP A 282 -8.48 13.52 20.78
#